data_AF-A0A956MNL3-F1
#
_entry.id   AF-A0A956MNL3-F1
#
_cell.length_a   1.000
_cell.length_b   1.000
_cell.length_c   1.000
_cell.angle_alpha   90.00
_cell.angle_beta   90.00
_cell.angle_gamma   90.00
#
_symmetry.space_group_name_H-M   'P 1'
#
loop_
_entity.id
_entity.type
_entity.pdbx_description
1 polymer ?
#
loop_
_entity_poly.entity_id
_entity_poly.type
_entity_poly.pdbx_seq_one_letter_code
_entity_poly.pdbx_strand_id
1 'polypeptide(L)'
;MQRRIGCASGVALAAGALLVGQAGPAVAQAPDGEPDAYAHAGALALNAVVGGVISGVSRELRGGSFREAFTLGALGGGLSYGGKWVATRRFDGAGLSGRQIAAVGHSFTRNAGAGESAFARLTFPLWFARLEWDRTRGRLRPGVQWSEVAALTWAVASDDLELDAGASLSTGAMVFDAPRRRVIRNGRDVNGFELEGVTVIAGIRASPYEDVLAHEVAHVLQGDLLQSAIGDPLETWLLEQVGAEGLRRLGPLGLIANTGWSTLNAVLWDAPGSGPFEKEARLLAGRR
;
A
#
# COMPACT_ATOMS: atom_id res chain seq x y z
N MET A 1 -36.92 12.42 -10.09
CA MET A 1 -35.50 12.04 -9.87
C MET A 1 -35.30 11.83 -8.37
N GLN A 2 -35.80 10.72 -7.84
CA GLN A 2 -35.80 10.38 -6.41
C GLN A 2 -35.56 8.88 -6.30
N ARG A 3 -34.32 8.49 -5.99
CA ARG A 3 -33.92 7.18 -5.43
C ARG A 3 -32.43 7.26 -5.13
N ARG A 4 -32.02 6.64 -4.00
CA ARG A 4 -30.64 6.43 -3.48
C ARG A 4 -30.22 7.32 -2.29
N ILE A 5 -31.02 7.32 -1.21
CA ILE A 5 -30.49 7.59 0.15
C ILE A 5 -29.99 6.30 0.84
N GLY A 6 -30.24 5.12 0.24
CA GLY A 6 -29.76 3.82 0.76
C GLY A 6 -28.26 3.52 0.55
N CYS A 7 -27.54 4.30 -0.28
CA CYS A 7 -26.10 4.06 -0.54
C CYS A 7 -25.18 4.50 0.61
N ALA A 8 -25.59 5.48 1.44
CA ALA A 8 -24.76 5.98 2.52
C ALA A 8 -24.56 4.93 3.63
N SER A 9 -25.56 4.08 3.86
CA SER A 9 -25.52 3.02 4.87
C SER A 9 -24.54 1.90 4.49
N GLY A 10 -24.41 1.57 3.19
CA GLY A 10 -23.51 0.53 2.70
C GLY A 10 -22.03 0.92 2.80
N VAL A 11 -21.69 2.19 2.51
CA VAL A 11 -20.32 2.72 2.66
C VAL A 11 -19.91 2.78 4.13
N ALA A 12 -20.82 3.22 5.01
CA ALA A 12 -20.59 3.23 6.46
C ALA A 12 -20.49 1.81 7.04
N LEU A 13 -21.24 0.84 6.52
CA LEU A 13 -21.14 -0.58 6.91
C LEU A 13 -19.88 -1.26 6.38
N ALA A 14 -19.38 -0.91 5.20
CA ALA A 14 -18.12 -1.44 4.68
C ALA A 14 -16.90 -0.88 5.43
N ALA A 15 -16.90 0.44 5.72
CA ALA A 15 -15.94 1.04 6.64
C ALA A 15 -16.09 0.44 8.06
N GLY A 16 -17.32 0.19 8.53
CA GLY A 16 -17.63 -0.49 9.77
C GLY A 16 -17.18 -1.96 9.84
N ALA A 17 -17.23 -2.69 8.73
CA ALA A 17 -16.77 -4.09 8.68
C ALA A 17 -15.23 -4.19 8.67
N LEU A 18 -14.54 -3.22 8.05
CA LEU A 18 -13.10 -2.99 8.22
C LEU A 18 -12.72 -2.68 9.68
N LEU A 19 -13.65 -2.07 10.44
CA LEU A 19 -13.47 -1.67 11.84
C LEU A 19 -13.78 -2.79 12.86
N VAL A 20 -14.72 -3.69 12.58
CA VAL A 20 -15.23 -4.68 13.59
C VAL A 20 -14.51 -6.03 13.54
N GLY A 21 -13.83 -6.38 12.43
CA GLY A 21 -13.15 -7.67 12.28
C GLY A 21 -11.90 -7.90 13.16
N GLN A 22 -11.54 -6.96 14.03
CA GLN A 22 -10.27 -6.96 14.79
C GLN A 22 -10.44 -7.26 16.29
N ALA A 23 -11.64 -7.62 16.76
CA ALA A 23 -11.89 -8.03 18.15
C ALA A 23 -11.50 -9.51 18.43
N GLY A 24 -10.40 -9.98 17.83
CA GLY A 24 -9.73 -11.21 18.28
C GLY A 24 -8.68 -10.85 19.33
N PRO A 25 -8.44 -11.69 20.36
CA PRO A 25 -7.43 -11.41 21.35
C PRO A 25 -6.08 -11.18 20.66
N ALA A 26 -5.41 -10.11 21.05
CA ALA A 26 -4.09 -9.77 20.58
C ALA A 26 -3.16 -10.98 20.76
N VAL A 27 -2.73 -11.60 19.67
CA VAL A 27 -1.62 -12.58 19.64
C VAL A 27 -0.29 -11.84 19.83
N ALA A 28 -0.23 -11.00 20.85
CA ALA A 28 0.91 -10.13 21.16
C ALA A 28 1.90 -10.80 22.13
N GLN A 29 1.78 -12.10 22.41
CA GLN A 29 2.66 -12.82 23.33
C GLN A 29 2.92 -14.27 22.91
N ALA A 30 3.15 -14.54 21.62
CA ALA A 30 3.88 -15.75 21.26
C ALA A 30 5.38 -15.46 21.48
N PRO A 31 6.09 -16.26 22.30
CA PRO A 31 7.54 -16.13 22.47
C PRO A 31 8.23 -16.30 21.11
N ASP A 32 9.43 -15.74 20.97
CA ASP A 32 10.32 -15.93 19.82
C ASP A 32 10.35 -17.40 19.37
N GLY A 33 9.54 -17.70 18.35
CA GLY A 33 9.20 -19.04 17.92
C GLY A 33 8.54 -18.93 16.54
N GLU A 34 8.73 -19.96 15.71
CA GLU A 34 8.45 -19.94 14.28
C GLU A 34 7.17 -19.18 13.88
N PRO A 35 7.19 -18.46 12.73
CA PRO A 35 6.06 -17.69 12.27
C PRO A 35 4.78 -18.53 12.24
N ASP A 36 3.83 -18.16 13.09
CA ASP A 36 2.55 -18.84 13.24
C ASP A 36 1.82 -18.89 11.89
N ALA A 37 1.67 -20.10 11.34
CA ALA A 37 0.95 -20.33 10.10
C ALA A 37 -0.48 -19.75 10.16
N TYR A 38 -1.10 -19.75 11.34
CA TYR A 38 -2.41 -19.14 11.56
C TYR A 38 -2.36 -17.63 11.45
N ALA A 39 -1.32 -16.96 11.97
CA ALA A 39 -1.16 -15.52 11.82
C ALA A 39 -1.01 -15.12 10.33
N HIS A 40 -0.24 -15.90 9.56
CA HIS A 40 -0.11 -15.66 8.11
C HIS A 40 -1.40 -15.95 7.33
N ALA A 41 -2.12 -17.02 7.69
CA ALA A 41 -3.42 -17.30 7.09
C ALA A 41 -4.44 -16.19 7.41
N GLY A 42 -4.43 -15.69 8.64
CA GLY A 42 -5.25 -14.55 9.08
C GLY A 42 -4.92 -13.27 8.32
N ALA A 43 -3.63 -12.95 8.16
CA ALA A 43 -3.19 -11.78 7.39
C ALA A 43 -3.55 -11.90 5.89
N LEU A 44 -3.39 -13.09 5.29
CA LEU A 44 -3.84 -13.36 3.92
C LEU A 44 -5.35 -13.15 3.77
N ALA A 45 -6.15 -13.73 4.67
CA ALA A 45 -7.60 -13.61 4.66
C ALA A 45 -8.04 -12.15 4.83
N LEU A 46 -7.39 -11.40 5.73
CA LEU A 46 -7.65 -9.98 5.93
C LEU A 46 -7.38 -9.19 4.65
N ASN A 47 -6.23 -9.37 4.01
CA ASN A 47 -5.92 -8.67 2.76
C ASN A 47 -6.90 -9.01 1.64
N ALA A 48 -7.30 -10.28 1.52
CA ALA A 48 -8.33 -10.70 0.58
C ALA A 48 -9.67 -9.99 0.89
N VAL A 49 -10.12 -9.93 2.14
CA VAL A 49 -11.33 -9.20 2.51
C VAL A 49 -11.20 -7.71 2.19
N VAL A 50 -10.08 -7.07 2.53
CA VAL A 50 -9.82 -5.65 2.27
C VAL A 50 -9.91 -5.36 0.76
N GLY A 51 -9.19 -6.12 -0.07
CA GLY A 51 -9.25 -5.97 -1.53
C GLY A 51 -10.66 -6.21 -2.08
N GLY A 52 -11.38 -7.20 -1.55
CA GLY A 52 -12.77 -7.48 -1.90
C GLY A 52 -13.70 -6.34 -1.56
N VAL A 53 -13.62 -5.80 -0.34
CA VAL A 53 -14.46 -4.67 0.12
C VAL A 53 -14.19 -3.41 -0.71
N ILE A 54 -12.92 -3.03 -0.90
CA ILE A 54 -12.54 -1.86 -1.71
C ILE A 54 -13.16 -1.95 -3.12
N SER A 55 -13.02 -3.11 -3.75
CA SER A 55 -13.52 -3.35 -5.11
C SER A 55 -15.05 -3.40 -5.15
N GLY A 56 -15.67 -4.15 -4.24
CA GLY A 56 -17.12 -4.33 -4.15
C GLY A 56 -17.84 -2.99 -3.97
N VAL A 57 -17.41 -2.19 -2.99
CA VAL A 57 -17.99 -0.86 -2.73
C VAL A 57 -17.78 0.06 -3.93
N SER A 58 -16.57 0.11 -4.48
CA SER A 58 -16.27 0.96 -5.64
C SER A 58 -17.15 0.61 -6.85
N ARG A 59 -17.38 -0.69 -7.10
CA ARG A 59 -18.23 -1.16 -8.18
C ARG A 59 -19.71 -0.85 -7.93
N GLU A 60 -20.18 -1.03 -6.70
CA GLU A 60 -21.57 -0.76 -6.32
C GLU A 60 -21.90 0.74 -6.43
N LEU A 61 -21.00 1.62 -6.00
CA LEU A 61 -21.14 3.08 -6.15
C LEU A 61 -21.25 3.49 -7.63
N ARG A 62 -20.63 2.73 -8.53
CA ARG A 62 -20.71 2.91 -9.99
C ARG A 62 -21.92 2.18 -10.62
N GLY A 63 -22.80 1.60 -9.81
CA GLY A 63 -24.02 0.91 -10.26
C GLY A 63 -23.80 -0.52 -10.75
N GLY A 64 -22.65 -1.15 -10.46
CA GLY A 64 -22.37 -2.55 -10.79
C GLY A 64 -22.62 -3.54 -9.64
N SER A 65 -22.29 -4.81 -9.88
CA SER A 65 -22.43 -5.90 -8.90
C SER A 65 -21.31 -5.89 -7.84
N PHE A 66 -21.69 -5.69 -6.57
CA PHE A 66 -20.75 -5.80 -5.43
C PHE A 66 -20.08 -7.17 -5.39
N ARG A 67 -20.86 -8.25 -5.53
CA ARG A 67 -20.37 -9.64 -5.35
C ARG A 67 -19.29 -9.99 -6.37
N GLU A 68 -19.50 -9.65 -7.64
CA GLU A 68 -18.53 -9.91 -8.70
C GLU A 68 -17.21 -9.18 -8.45
N ALA A 69 -17.29 -7.88 -8.12
CA ALA A 69 -16.12 -7.09 -7.81
C ALA A 69 -15.45 -7.51 -6.50
N PHE A 70 -16.21 -7.95 -5.50
CA PHE A 70 -15.68 -8.47 -4.24
C PHE A 70 -14.83 -9.71 -4.49
N THR A 71 -15.32 -10.68 -5.25
CA THR A 71 -14.57 -11.91 -5.52
C THR A 71 -13.25 -11.62 -6.24
N LEU A 72 -13.29 -10.80 -7.29
CA LEU A 72 -12.07 -10.45 -8.03
C LEU A 72 -11.13 -9.57 -7.19
N GLY A 73 -11.68 -8.64 -6.43
CA GLY A 73 -10.94 -7.80 -5.49
C GLY A 73 -10.26 -8.61 -4.40
N ALA A 74 -10.89 -9.67 -3.92
CA ALA A 74 -10.34 -10.56 -2.90
C ALA A 74 -9.16 -11.38 -3.41
N LEU A 75 -9.22 -11.84 -4.67
CA LEU A 75 -8.06 -12.43 -5.33
C LEU A 75 -6.92 -11.40 -5.44
N GLY A 76 -7.23 -10.15 -5.80
CA GLY A 76 -6.25 -9.05 -5.83
C GLY A 76 -5.60 -8.79 -4.47
N GLY A 77 -6.39 -8.78 -3.40
CA GLY A 77 -5.90 -8.65 -2.02
C GLY A 77 -5.00 -9.82 -1.59
N GLY A 78 -5.37 -11.06 -1.96
CA GLY A 78 -4.52 -12.23 -1.72
C GLY A 78 -3.17 -12.16 -2.44
N LEU A 79 -3.16 -11.72 -3.70
CA LEU A 79 -1.93 -11.46 -4.45
C LEU A 79 -1.09 -10.33 -3.84
N SER A 80 -1.73 -9.27 -3.35
CA SER A 80 -1.05 -8.18 -2.62
C SER A 80 -0.31 -8.72 -1.39
N TYR A 81 -0.97 -9.55 -0.58
CA TYR A 81 -0.32 -10.21 0.56
C TYR A 81 0.82 -11.15 0.14
N GLY A 82 0.61 -11.98 -0.89
CA GLY A 82 1.66 -12.84 -1.43
C GLY A 82 2.88 -12.06 -1.90
N GLY A 83 2.66 -10.91 -2.55
CA GLY A 83 3.72 -9.99 -2.95
C GLY A 83 4.49 -9.43 -1.75
N LYS A 84 3.79 -8.98 -0.70
CA LYS A 84 4.43 -8.55 0.56
C LYS A 84 5.26 -9.67 1.20
N TRP A 85 4.73 -10.88 1.24
CA TRP A 85 5.43 -12.05 1.78
C TRP A 85 6.71 -12.41 1.01
N VAL A 86 6.74 -12.18 -0.31
CA VAL A 86 7.96 -12.31 -1.13
C VAL A 86 8.89 -11.13 -0.89
N ALA A 87 8.34 -9.91 -0.81
CA ALA A 87 9.11 -8.68 -0.67
C ALA A 87 9.96 -8.61 0.59
N THR A 88 9.50 -9.24 1.68
CA THR A 88 10.20 -9.27 2.97
C THR A 88 11.21 -10.43 3.12
N ARG A 89 11.59 -11.09 2.02
CA ARG A 89 12.54 -12.20 2.04
C ARG A 89 13.99 -11.74 1.94
N ARG A 90 14.89 -12.55 2.51
CA ARG A 90 16.34 -12.29 2.57
C ARG A 90 17.07 -12.83 1.33
N PHE A 91 16.73 -12.30 0.15
CA PHE A 91 17.50 -12.52 -1.07
C PHE A 91 17.45 -11.28 -1.97
N ASP A 92 18.47 -11.12 -2.82
CA ASP A 92 18.58 -9.96 -3.70
C ASP A 92 17.42 -9.89 -4.71
N GLY A 93 16.75 -8.74 -4.77
CA GLY A 93 15.59 -8.53 -5.63
C GLY A 93 14.28 -9.11 -5.08
N ALA A 94 14.26 -9.62 -3.84
CA ALA A 94 13.04 -10.06 -3.17
C ALA A 94 12.00 -8.94 -3.12
N GLY A 95 12.40 -7.76 -2.65
CA GLY A 95 11.54 -6.59 -2.54
C GLY A 95 10.94 -6.17 -3.88
N LEU A 96 11.77 -6.03 -4.93
CA LEU A 96 11.32 -5.69 -6.27
C LEU A 96 10.34 -6.73 -6.82
N SER A 97 10.69 -8.01 -6.73
CA SER A 97 9.86 -9.12 -7.21
C SER A 97 8.51 -9.16 -6.49
N GLY A 98 8.53 -9.03 -5.16
CA GLY A 98 7.34 -8.96 -4.33
C GLY A 98 6.48 -7.72 -4.64
N ARG A 99 7.10 -6.57 -4.88
CA ARG A 99 6.42 -5.33 -5.30
C ARG A 99 5.70 -5.53 -6.63
N GLN A 100 6.32 -6.19 -7.62
CA GLN A 100 5.66 -6.47 -8.91
C GLN A 100 4.48 -7.45 -8.76
N ILE A 101 4.62 -8.50 -7.95
CA ILE A 101 3.51 -9.43 -7.64
C ILE A 101 2.35 -8.67 -6.97
N ALA A 102 2.67 -7.84 -5.97
CA ALA A 102 1.68 -7.03 -5.28
C ALA A 102 0.97 -6.06 -6.24
N ALA A 103 1.72 -5.41 -7.14
CA ALA A 103 1.18 -4.48 -8.12
C ALA A 103 0.17 -5.12 -9.09
N VAL A 104 0.35 -6.39 -9.45
CA VAL A 104 -0.67 -7.18 -10.18
C VAL A 104 -1.92 -7.35 -9.32
N GLY A 105 -1.76 -7.70 -8.04
CA GLY A 105 -2.87 -7.77 -7.08
C GLY A 105 -3.63 -6.44 -6.94
N HIS A 106 -2.91 -5.33 -6.82
CA HIS A 106 -3.49 -3.98 -6.73
C HIS A 106 -4.26 -3.62 -8.00
N SER A 107 -3.72 -4.01 -9.16
CA SER A 107 -4.37 -3.84 -10.46
C SER A 107 -5.69 -4.63 -10.54
N PHE A 108 -5.73 -5.85 -10.01
CA PHE A 108 -6.97 -6.65 -9.96
C PHE A 108 -8.03 -5.98 -9.11
N THR A 109 -7.66 -5.51 -7.92
CA THR A 109 -8.55 -4.76 -7.02
C THR A 109 -9.09 -3.50 -7.70
N ARG A 110 -8.22 -2.68 -8.29
CA ARG A 110 -8.63 -1.48 -9.05
C ARG A 110 -9.58 -1.83 -10.21
N ASN A 111 -9.22 -2.82 -11.03
CA ASN A 111 -10.01 -3.20 -12.21
C ASN A 111 -11.36 -3.78 -11.81
N ALA A 112 -11.42 -4.59 -10.75
CA ALA A 112 -12.67 -5.09 -10.19
C ALA A 112 -13.59 -3.95 -9.74
N GLY A 113 -13.05 -2.94 -9.04
CA GLY A 113 -13.80 -1.74 -8.65
C GLY A 113 -14.30 -0.91 -9.84
N ALA A 114 -13.54 -0.86 -10.93
CA ALA A 114 -14.01 -0.28 -12.20
C ALA A 114 -14.98 -1.20 -12.96
N GLY A 115 -15.05 -2.47 -12.57
CA GLY A 115 -15.66 -3.60 -13.26
C GLY A 115 -15.17 -3.77 -14.69
N GLU A 116 -13.86 -3.73 -14.80
CA GLU A 116 -13.09 -4.19 -15.93
C GLU A 116 -12.56 -5.60 -15.65
N SER A 117 -12.02 -6.28 -16.67
CA SER A 117 -11.34 -7.57 -16.47
C SER A 117 -10.11 -7.41 -15.59
N ALA A 118 -9.71 -8.48 -14.88
CA ALA A 118 -8.58 -8.49 -13.95
C ALA A 118 -7.29 -7.87 -14.54
N PHE A 119 -7.02 -8.15 -15.81
CA PHE A 119 -5.83 -7.69 -16.52
C PHE A 119 -6.07 -6.49 -17.44
N ALA A 120 -7.24 -5.84 -17.40
CA ALA A 120 -7.57 -4.74 -18.31
C ALA A 120 -6.51 -3.63 -18.26
N ARG A 121 -6.10 -3.26 -17.05
CA ARG A 121 -5.02 -2.30 -16.80
C ARG A 121 -4.09 -2.83 -15.72
N LEU A 122 -2.82 -3.04 -16.07
CA LEU A 122 -1.80 -3.43 -15.11
C LEU A 122 -0.91 -2.24 -14.80
N THR A 123 -0.59 -2.04 -13.53
CA THR A 123 0.33 -1.02 -13.07
C THR A 123 1.56 -1.69 -12.48
N PHE A 124 2.74 -1.19 -12.84
CA PHE A 124 4.02 -1.65 -12.34
C PHE A 124 4.82 -0.45 -11.80
N PRO A 125 4.95 -0.30 -10.47
CA PRO A 125 5.79 0.73 -9.87
C PRO A 125 7.27 0.33 -9.96
N LEU A 126 8.12 1.30 -10.24
CA LEU A 126 9.57 1.19 -10.37
C LEU A 126 10.20 2.48 -9.82
N TRP A 127 10.50 2.51 -8.52
CA TRP A 127 10.84 3.75 -7.81
C TRP A 127 9.75 4.80 -8.07
N PHE A 128 10.15 6.06 -8.27
CA PHE A 128 9.24 7.18 -8.60
C PHE A 128 8.56 7.05 -9.97
N ALA A 129 8.95 6.08 -10.79
CA ALA A 129 8.36 5.83 -12.09
C ALA A 129 7.27 4.75 -12.00
N ARG A 130 6.30 4.84 -12.90
CA ARG A 130 5.21 3.88 -13.01
C ARG A 130 4.98 3.53 -14.46
N LEU A 131 4.76 2.25 -14.74
CA LEU A 131 4.34 1.78 -16.05
C LEU A 131 2.91 1.25 -15.97
N GLU A 132 1.97 1.89 -16.66
CA GLU A 132 0.62 1.36 -16.86
C GLU A 132 0.53 0.67 -18.22
N TRP A 133 0.10 -0.60 -18.22
CA TRP A 133 -0.26 -1.33 -19.43
C TRP A 133 -1.78 -1.41 -19.56
N ASP A 134 -2.35 -0.62 -20.46
CA ASP A 134 -3.75 -0.71 -20.88
C ASP A 134 -3.87 -1.82 -21.94
N ARG A 135 -4.21 -3.03 -21.49
CA ARG A 135 -4.38 -4.21 -22.37
C ARG A 135 -5.58 -4.06 -23.30
N THR A 136 -6.60 -3.29 -22.90
CA THR A 136 -7.79 -3.07 -23.74
C THR A 136 -7.47 -2.25 -24.98
N ARG A 137 -6.44 -1.37 -24.90
CA ARG A 137 -5.97 -0.54 -26.01
C ARG A 137 -4.62 -0.98 -26.58
N GLY A 138 -3.98 -1.99 -25.99
CA GLY A 138 -2.63 -2.42 -26.34
C GLY A 138 -1.57 -1.33 -26.16
N ARG A 139 -1.73 -0.44 -25.17
CA ARG A 139 -0.84 0.72 -24.98
C ARG A 139 -0.11 0.66 -23.65
N LEU A 140 1.20 0.93 -23.69
CA LEU A 140 2.01 1.21 -22.52
C LEU A 140 2.06 2.71 -22.28
N ARG A 141 1.93 3.10 -21.00
CA ARG A 141 1.92 4.49 -20.56
C ARG A 141 2.93 4.63 -19.42
N PRO A 142 4.08 5.25 -19.67
CA PRO A 142 4.94 5.68 -18.58
C PRO A 142 4.25 6.83 -17.83
N GLY A 143 4.48 6.88 -16.53
CA GLY A 143 4.01 7.94 -15.65
C GLY A 143 4.97 8.14 -14.49
N VAL A 144 4.80 9.25 -13.80
CA VAL A 144 5.58 9.61 -12.61
C VAL A 144 4.61 9.66 -11.44
N GLN A 145 5.01 9.06 -10.31
CA GLN A 145 4.28 9.18 -9.05
C GLN A 145 4.78 10.42 -8.33
N TRP A 146 4.06 11.54 -8.45
CA TRP A 146 4.56 12.83 -7.99
C TRP A 146 4.71 12.94 -6.47
N SER A 147 3.90 12.19 -5.71
CA SER A 147 4.08 12.12 -4.25
C SER A 147 5.42 11.49 -3.87
N GLU A 148 5.85 10.43 -4.56
CA GLU A 148 7.18 9.84 -4.37
C GLU A 148 8.29 10.81 -4.83
N VAL A 149 8.09 11.55 -5.93
CA VAL A 149 9.06 12.58 -6.37
C VAL A 149 9.23 13.66 -5.31
N ALA A 150 8.15 14.09 -4.67
CA ALA A 150 8.21 15.09 -3.60
C ALA A 150 8.98 14.55 -2.38
N ALA A 151 8.69 13.32 -1.95
CA ALA A 151 9.43 12.68 -0.85
C ALA A 151 10.90 12.44 -1.21
N LEU A 152 11.19 12.02 -2.44
CA LEU A 152 12.55 11.84 -2.94
C LEU A 152 13.31 13.17 -2.97
N THR A 153 12.67 14.25 -3.40
CA THR A 153 13.27 15.59 -3.41
C THR A 153 13.63 16.03 -2.00
N TRP A 154 12.74 15.80 -1.03
CA TRP A 154 13.03 16.04 0.39
C TRP A 154 14.22 15.19 0.88
N ALA A 155 14.27 13.91 0.54
CA ALA A 155 15.33 13.01 0.98
C ALA A 155 16.70 13.41 0.40
N VAL A 156 16.75 13.72 -0.90
CA VAL A 156 17.98 14.18 -1.58
C VAL A 156 18.46 15.54 -1.07
N ALA A 157 17.54 16.43 -0.68
CA ALA A 157 17.86 17.73 -0.12
C ALA A 157 18.29 17.67 1.37
N SER A 158 18.21 16.50 2.01
CA SER A 158 18.59 16.31 3.40
C SER A 158 20.06 15.91 3.51
N ASP A 159 20.89 16.80 4.06
CA ASP A 159 22.35 16.60 4.17
C ASP A 159 22.78 15.40 5.03
N ASP A 160 21.85 14.82 5.79
CA ASP A 160 22.07 13.70 6.70
C ASP A 160 21.58 12.35 6.18
N LEU A 161 21.09 12.30 4.94
CA LEU A 161 20.62 11.09 4.28
C LEU A 161 21.56 10.67 3.16
N GLU A 162 21.89 9.39 3.12
CA GLU A 162 22.74 8.78 2.10
C GLU A 162 21.92 7.76 1.30
N LEU A 163 21.93 7.86 -0.03
CA LEU A 163 21.20 6.90 -0.87
C LEU A 163 21.84 5.51 -0.79
N ASP A 164 21.10 4.52 -0.34
CA ASP A 164 21.48 3.12 -0.51
C ASP A 164 20.95 2.63 -1.87
N ALA A 165 21.80 2.75 -2.88
CA ALA A 165 21.47 2.32 -4.24
C ALA A 165 21.23 0.80 -4.33
N GLY A 166 21.91 -0.02 -3.52
CA GLY A 166 21.77 -1.47 -3.54
C GLY A 166 20.41 -1.90 -2.99
N ALA A 167 20.06 -1.41 -1.81
CA ALA A 167 18.73 -1.62 -1.23
C ALA A 167 17.64 -1.02 -2.12
N SER A 168 17.89 0.15 -2.74
CA SER A 168 16.92 0.77 -3.64
C SER A 168 16.64 -0.10 -4.87
N LEU A 169 17.69 -0.66 -5.49
CA LEU A 169 17.54 -1.56 -6.63
C LEU A 169 16.85 -2.87 -6.22
N SER A 170 17.24 -3.44 -5.08
CA SER A 170 16.71 -4.72 -4.58
C SER A 170 15.23 -4.64 -4.19
N THR A 171 14.81 -3.50 -3.65
CA THR A 171 13.42 -3.28 -3.20
C THR A 171 12.52 -2.72 -4.29
N GLY A 172 13.10 -2.06 -5.30
CA GLY A 172 12.35 -1.28 -6.28
C GLY A 172 11.71 -0.02 -5.70
N ALA A 173 12.11 0.41 -4.50
CA ALA A 173 11.73 1.63 -3.80
C ALA A 173 12.98 2.47 -3.52
N MET A 174 12.86 3.76 -3.23
CA MET A 174 14.05 4.56 -2.90
C MET A 174 14.39 4.39 -1.42
N VAL A 175 15.62 3.97 -1.12
CA VAL A 175 16.08 3.69 0.25
C VAL A 175 17.23 4.62 0.61
N PHE A 176 17.10 5.30 1.75
CA PHE A 176 18.12 6.18 2.30
C PHE A 176 18.51 5.73 3.70
N ASP A 177 19.80 5.81 3.99
CA ASP A 177 20.35 5.64 5.33
C ASP A 177 20.53 6.99 6.01
N ALA A 178 20.23 7.05 7.31
CA ALA A 178 20.52 8.17 8.18
C ALA A 178 21.66 7.79 9.15
N PRO A 179 22.92 7.65 8.67
CA PRO A 179 24.01 6.92 9.35
C PRO A 179 24.36 7.48 10.73
N ARG A 180 24.09 8.76 10.99
CA ARG A 180 24.49 9.46 12.22
C ARG A 180 23.31 9.91 13.09
N ARG A 181 22.08 9.46 12.79
CA ARG A 181 20.88 9.93 13.47
C ARG A 181 20.03 8.80 14.01
N ARG A 182 19.37 9.11 15.12
CA ARG A 182 18.10 8.49 15.46
C ARG A 182 17.04 9.19 14.63
N VAL A 183 16.10 8.43 14.10
CA VAL A 183 14.92 9.01 13.48
C VAL A 183 13.86 9.17 14.56
N ILE A 184 13.32 10.38 14.72
CA ILE A 184 12.25 10.65 15.67
C ILE A 184 10.94 10.83 14.92
N ARG A 185 9.95 9.99 15.20
CA ARG A 185 8.59 10.10 14.66
C ARG A 185 7.60 10.16 15.81
N ASN A 186 6.75 11.18 15.83
CA ASN A 186 5.75 11.41 16.89
C ASN A 186 6.37 11.36 18.32
N GLY A 187 7.56 11.95 18.47
CA GLY A 187 8.27 12.01 19.75
C GLY A 187 8.93 10.69 20.20
N ARG A 188 9.02 9.68 19.34
CA ARG A 188 9.66 8.39 19.64
C ARG A 188 10.79 8.10 18.67
N ASP A 189 11.85 7.49 19.18
CA ASP A 189 12.91 6.92 18.34
C ASP A 189 12.35 5.73 17.56
N VAL A 190 12.52 5.75 16.24
CA VAL A 190 12.14 4.66 15.33
C VAL A 190 13.37 4.18 14.57
N ASN A 191 13.39 2.88 14.24
CA ASN A 191 14.50 2.28 13.50
C ASN A 191 14.49 2.64 12.01
N GLY A 192 13.33 3.04 11.48
CA GLY A 192 13.12 3.45 10.10
C GLY A 192 11.70 4.01 9.92
N PHE A 193 11.43 4.51 8.72
CA PHE A 193 10.07 4.84 8.30
C PHE A 193 9.97 4.88 6.77
N GLU A 194 8.78 4.58 6.28
CA GLU A 194 8.33 4.88 4.93
C GLU A 194 7.58 6.22 4.88
N LEU A 195 7.83 6.97 3.80
CA LEU A 195 7.14 8.19 3.41
C LEU A 195 6.99 8.22 1.89
N GLU A 196 5.78 7.96 1.41
CA GLU A 196 5.41 8.04 -0.02
C GLU A 196 6.41 7.28 -0.90
N GLY A 197 6.55 5.97 -0.66
CA GLY A 197 7.44 5.09 -1.45
C GLY A 197 8.94 5.30 -1.21
N VAL A 198 9.33 6.26 -0.36
CA VAL A 198 10.71 6.48 0.08
C VAL A 198 10.90 5.91 1.48
N THR A 199 11.86 5.02 1.62
CA THR A 199 12.25 4.40 2.90
C THR A 199 13.47 5.11 3.46
N VAL A 200 13.43 5.47 4.74
CA VAL A 200 14.57 6.00 5.49
C VAL A 200 14.87 5.06 6.65
N ILE A 201 16.12 4.63 6.78
CA ILE A 201 16.58 3.73 7.85
C ILE A 201 17.53 4.47 8.78
N ALA A 202 17.29 4.37 10.09
CA ALA A 202 18.15 4.98 11.09
C ALA A 202 19.50 4.24 11.18
N GLY A 203 20.58 5.01 11.24
CA GLY A 203 21.92 4.47 11.51
C GLY A 203 22.06 3.98 12.95
N ILE A 204 21.43 4.69 13.90
CA ILE A 204 21.34 4.27 15.30
C ILE A 204 20.01 3.55 15.49
N ARG A 205 20.05 2.22 15.42
CA ARG A 205 18.87 1.34 15.47
C ARG A 205 19.06 0.19 16.45
N ALA A 206 17.95 -0.28 17.03
CA ALA A 206 17.93 -1.42 17.92
C ALA A 206 17.83 -2.76 17.17
N SER A 207 17.27 -2.74 15.95
CA SER A 207 17.05 -3.93 15.12
C SER A 207 18.08 -4.03 13.98
N PRO A 208 18.36 -5.24 13.46
CA PRO A 208 19.17 -5.43 12.25
C PRO A 208 18.64 -4.62 11.06
N TYR A 209 19.53 -4.24 10.14
CA TYR A 209 19.19 -3.43 8.97
C TYR A 209 18.12 -4.10 8.12
N GLU A 210 18.31 -5.38 7.85
CA GLU A 210 17.51 -6.18 6.93
C GLU A 210 16.08 -6.37 7.46
N ASP A 211 15.93 -6.49 8.78
CA ASP A 211 14.63 -6.62 9.44
C ASP A 211 13.86 -5.30 9.37
N VAL A 212 14.55 -4.17 9.56
CA VAL A 212 13.95 -2.83 9.42
C VAL A 212 13.57 -2.57 7.97
N LEU A 213 14.46 -2.86 7.02
CA LEU A 213 14.19 -2.70 5.60
C LEU A 213 12.99 -3.54 5.17
N ALA A 214 12.92 -4.82 5.58
CA ALA A 214 11.78 -5.67 5.29
C ALA A 214 10.47 -5.12 5.86
N HIS A 215 10.51 -4.57 7.08
CA HIS A 215 9.35 -3.91 7.71
C HIS A 215 8.88 -2.69 6.91
N GLU A 216 9.80 -1.79 6.55
CA GLU A 216 9.45 -0.58 5.79
C GLU A 216 9.03 -0.88 4.35
N VAL A 217 9.60 -1.90 3.70
CA VAL A 217 9.15 -2.36 2.37
C VAL A 217 7.70 -2.86 2.43
N ALA A 218 7.29 -3.52 3.52
CA ALA A 218 5.89 -3.90 3.68
C ALA A 218 4.97 -2.67 3.70
N HIS A 219 5.40 -1.57 4.32
CA HIS A 219 4.66 -0.30 4.30
C HIS A 219 4.60 0.33 2.90
N VAL A 220 5.68 0.28 2.11
CA VAL A 220 5.66 0.73 0.70
C VAL A 220 4.56 -0.01 -0.07
N LEU A 221 4.50 -1.34 0.05
CA LEU A 221 3.49 -2.14 -0.66
C LEU A 221 2.06 -1.90 -0.15
N GLN A 222 1.88 -1.58 1.15
CA GLN A 222 0.59 -1.17 1.70
C GLN A 222 0.16 0.20 1.13
N GLY A 223 1.08 1.16 1.02
CA GLY A 223 0.85 2.46 0.37
C GLY A 223 0.48 2.30 -1.11
N ASP A 224 1.22 1.48 -1.85
CA ASP A 224 0.96 1.17 -3.26
C ASP A 224 -0.47 0.64 -3.49
N LEU A 225 -0.97 -0.24 -2.61
CA LEU A 225 -2.33 -0.77 -2.68
C LEU A 225 -3.36 0.35 -2.57
N LEU A 226 -3.21 1.21 -1.57
CA LEU A 226 -4.17 2.28 -1.32
C LEU A 226 -4.13 3.33 -2.41
N GLN A 227 -2.94 3.73 -2.85
CA GLN A 227 -2.79 4.63 -3.98
C GLN A 227 -3.46 4.03 -5.22
N SER A 228 -3.18 2.77 -5.56
CA SER A 228 -3.70 2.16 -6.79
C SER A 228 -5.20 1.89 -6.76
N ALA A 229 -5.73 1.43 -5.62
CA ALA A 229 -7.11 0.97 -5.51
C ALA A 229 -8.09 2.07 -5.07
N ILE A 230 -7.62 3.10 -4.35
CA ILE A 230 -8.45 4.18 -3.80
C ILE A 230 -7.97 5.54 -4.29
N GLY A 231 -6.69 5.85 -4.14
CA GLY A 231 -6.08 7.14 -4.48
C GLY A 231 -6.30 7.53 -5.94
N ASP A 232 -5.72 6.79 -6.89
CA ASP A 232 -5.79 7.11 -8.31
C ASP A 232 -7.24 7.19 -8.84
N PRO A 233 -8.15 6.24 -8.51
CA PRO A 233 -9.51 6.33 -8.99
C PRO A 233 -10.25 7.57 -8.46
N LEU A 234 -10.05 7.92 -7.19
CA LEU A 234 -10.68 9.09 -6.58
C LEU A 234 -10.07 10.39 -7.11
N GLU A 235 -8.77 10.42 -7.32
CA GLU A 235 -8.05 11.57 -7.87
C GLU A 235 -8.45 11.82 -9.32
N THR A 236 -8.53 10.75 -10.11
CA THR A 236 -9.10 10.79 -11.47
C THR A 236 -10.49 11.40 -11.47
N TRP A 237 -11.37 10.91 -10.58
CA TRP A 237 -12.73 11.41 -10.48
C TRP A 237 -12.78 12.90 -10.09
N LEU A 238 -11.98 13.33 -9.11
CA LEU A 238 -11.90 14.73 -8.70
C LEU A 238 -11.39 15.65 -9.82
N LEU A 239 -10.32 15.24 -10.52
CA LEU A 239 -9.78 16.00 -11.65
C LEU A 239 -10.82 16.17 -12.76
N GLU A 240 -11.65 15.15 -13.01
CA GLU A 240 -12.77 15.23 -13.95
C GLU A 240 -13.87 16.19 -13.46
N GLN A 241 -14.16 16.25 -12.15
CA GLN A 241 -15.16 17.17 -11.61
C GLN A 241 -14.75 18.65 -11.71
N VAL A 242 -13.44 18.94 -11.64
CA VAL A 242 -12.92 20.32 -11.67
C VAL A 242 -12.39 20.76 -13.04
N GLY A 243 -12.54 19.93 -14.09
CA GLY A 243 -12.08 20.25 -15.45
C GLY A 243 -10.54 20.31 -15.57
N ALA A 244 -9.83 19.56 -14.75
CA ALA A 244 -8.37 19.50 -14.72
C ALA A 244 -7.83 18.16 -15.26
N GLU A 245 -8.57 17.49 -16.14
CA GLU A 245 -8.19 16.19 -16.70
C GLU A 245 -6.87 16.23 -17.47
N GLY A 246 -6.44 17.41 -17.93
CA GLY A 246 -5.13 17.63 -18.54
C GLY A 246 -3.96 17.27 -17.62
N LEU A 247 -4.12 17.42 -16.30
CA LEU A 247 -3.09 17.07 -15.31
C LEU A 247 -2.83 15.56 -15.25
N ARG A 248 -3.77 14.72 -15.68
CA ARG A 248 -3.60 13.26 -15.74
C ARG A 248 -2.46 12.83 -16.66
N ARG A 249 -2.04 13.70 -17.59
CA ARG A 249 -0.88 13.46 -18.46
C ARG A 249 0.43 13.42 -17.68
N LEU A 250 0.46 14.03 -16.49
CA LEU A 250 1.64 14.03 -15.62
C LEU A 250 1.80 12.70 -14.85
N GLY A 251 0.76 11.86 -14.81
CA GLY A 251 0.70 10.68 -13.95
C GLY A 251 -0.14 10.92 -12.70
N PRO A 252 -0.17 9.96 -11.77
CA PRO A 252 -0.84 10.13 -10.48
C PRO A 252 -0.14 11.19 -9.62
N LEU A 253 -0.91 12.11 -9.03
CA LEU A 253 -0.35 13.14 -8.16
C LEU A 253 -0.10 12.60 -6.74
N GLY A 254 -0.89 11.62 -6.28
CA GLY A 254 -0.74 11.00 -4.97
C GLY A 254 -1.31 11.83 -3.81
N LEU A 255 -2.07 12.88 -4.11
CA LEU A 255 -2.55 13.83 -3.10
C LEU A 255 -3.53 13.20 -2.11
N ILE A 256 -4.37 12.28 -2.59
CA ILE A 256 -5.51 11.75 -1.84
C ILE A 256 -5.14 10.54 -1.00
N ALA A 257 -4.28 9.65 -1.50
CA ALA A 257 -3.85 8.53 -0.67
C ALA A 257 -3.02 9.02 0.52
N ASN A 258 -2.22 10.09 0.36
CA ASN A 258 -1.43 10.67 1.45
C ASN A 258 -2.31 11.26 2.57
N THR A 259 -3.20 12.20 2.22
CA THR A 259 -4.14 12.78 3.21
C THR A 259 -5.08 11.70 3.75
N GLY A 260 -5.54 10.78 2.90
CA GLY A 260 -6.38 9.65 3.29
C GLY A 260 -5.70 8.68 4.24
N TRP A 261 -4.43 8.33 4.02
CA TRP A 261 -3.66 7.39 4.84
C TRP A 261 -3.30 7.97 6.20
N SER A 262 -2.83 9.22 6.21
CA SER A 262 -2.52 9.94 7.44
C SER A 262 -3.81 10.17 8.26
N THR A 263 -4.93 10.48 7.61
CA THR A 263 -6.24 10.60 8.27
C THR A 263 -6.79 9.24 8.73
N LEU A 264 -6.71 8.17 7.93
CA LEU A 264 -7.14 6.84 8.34
C LEU A 264 -6.34 6.35 9.54
N ASN A 265 -5.01 6.51 9.51
CA ASN A 265 -4.18 6.10 10.64
C ASN A 265 -4.47 6.94 11.89
N ALA A 266 -4.65 8.25 11.75
CA ALA A 266 -4.96 9.13 12.89
C ALA A 266 -6.38 8.93 13.45
N VAL A 267 -7.38 8.66 12.60
CA VAL A 267 -8.79 8.52 13.02
C VAL A 267 -9.08 7.11 13.52
N LEU A 268 -8.52 6.09 12.87
CA LEU A 268 -8.83 4.71 13.22
C LEU A 268 -7.92 4.22 14.35
N TRP A 269 -6.61 4.53 14.31
CA TRP A 269 -5.62 3.92 15.18
C TRP A 269 -4.97 4.94 16.11
N ASP A 270 -5.62 5.18 17.25
CA ASP A 270 -5.25 6.17 18.28
C ASP A 270 -3.91 5.88 19.02
N ALA A 271 -3.13 4.89 18.55
CA ALA A 271 -1.83 4.56 19.13
C ALA A 271 -0.78 4.26 18.03
N PRO A 272 0.31 5.05 17.97
CA PRO A 272 1.46 4.75 17.12
C PRO A 272 2.00 3.36 17.48
N GLY A 273 2.03 2.45 16.51
CA GLY A 273 2.68 1.15 16.64
C GLY A 273 1.78 -0.05 16.96
N SER A 274 0.45 0.06 16.87
CA SER A 274 -0.48 -1.06 17.15
C SER A 274 -1.53 -1.34 16.06
N GLY A 275 -1.53 -0.56 14.98
CA GLY A 275 -2.47 -0.72 13.87
C GLY A 275 -2.31 -2.06 13.13
N PRO A 276 -3.35 -2.52 12.41
CA PRO A 276 -3.31 -3.78 11.65
C PRO A 276 -2.18 -3.81 10.61
N PHE A 277 -1.88 -2.67 9.98
CA PHE A 277 -0.79 -2.53 9.01
C PHE A 277 0.60 -2.71 9.64
N GLU A 278 0.81 -2.14 10.83
CA GLU A 278 2.03 -2.31 11.61
C GLU A 278 2.20 -3.76 12.09
N LYS A 279 1.12 -4.39 12.58
CA LYS A 279 1.14 -5.80 12.98
C LYS A 279 1.49 -6.72 11.82
N GLU A 280 0.94 -6.45 10.64
CA GLU A 280 1.26 -7.19 9.42
C GLU A 280 2.74 -7.00 9.02
N ALA A 281 3.24 -5.76 9.00
CA ALA A 281 4.63 -5.48 8.66
C ALA A 281 5.59 -6.23 9.61
N ARG A 282 5.32 -6.22 10.93
CA ARG A 282 6.09 -6.99 11.92
C ARG A 282 6.00 -8.49 11.70
N LEU A 283 4.81 -9.01 11.41
CA LEU A 283 4.61 -10.44 11.10
C LEU A 283 5.43 -10.88 9.88
N LEU A 284 5.54 -10.02 8.88
CA LEU A 284 6.27 -10.29 7.64
C LEU A 284 7.79 -10.13 7.78
N ALA A 285 8.24 -9.14 8.57
CA ALA A 285 9.65 -8.84 8.82
C ALA A 285 10.29 -9.75 9.87
N GLY A 286 9.52 -10.22 10.86
CA GLY A 286 10.01 -11.06 11.97
C GLY A 286 10.44 -12.49 11.59
N ARG A 287 10.54 -12.81 10.30
CA ARG A 287 11.02 -14.12 9.85
C ARG A 287 12.56 -14.14 9.78
N ARG A 288 13.15 -15.00 10.59
CA ARG A 288 14.57 -15.40 10.47
C ARG A 288 14.73 -16.56 9.49
#